data_AF-W0MYF3-F1
#
_entry.id   AF-W0MYF3-F1
#
_cell.length_a   1.000
_cell.length_b   1.000
_cell.length_c   1.000
_cell.angle_alpha   90.00
_cell.angle_beta   90.00
_cell.angle_gamma   90.00
#
_symmetry.space_group_name_H-M   'P 1'
#
loop_
_entity.id
_entity.type
_entity.pdbx_description
1 polymer ?
#
loop_
_entity_poly.entity_id
_entity_poly.type
_entity_poly.pdbx_seq_one_letter_code
_entity_poly.pdbx_strand_id
1 'polypeptide(L)'
;MSQPEISTEHAIAQLTSLVLALAHTQAASSPDHAAARIGAAIYACREQGVGDYYPLQVFNKVFPGKNLPIVLTDEEFAAKQAESKI
;
A
#
# COMPACT_ATOMS: atom_id res chain seq x y z
N MET A 1 -7.37 16.12 34.93
CA MET A 1 -6.30 16.35 33.95
C MET A 1 -6.96 16.51 32.60
N SER A 2 -6.89 17.70 32.00
CA SER A 2 -7.45 17.97 30.68
C SER A 2 -6.63 17.21 29.64
N GLN A 3 -7.29 16.39 28.82
CA GLN A 3 -6.62 15.70 27.72
C GLN A 3 -6.09 16.77 26.76
N PRO A 4 -4.80 16.75 26.36
CA PRO A 4 -4.30 17.72 25.41
C PRO A 4 -5.10 17.56 24.11
N GLU A 5 -5.75 18.64 23.66
CA GLU A 5 -6.41 18.65 22.35
C GLU A 5 -5.33 18.47 21.28
N ILE A 6 -5.33 17.30 20.65
CA ILE A 6 -4.47 17.02 19.51
C ILE A 6 -5.10 17.72 18.31
N SER A 7 -4.35 18.62 17.66
CA SER A 7 -4.83 19.23 16.42
C SER A 7 -5.01 18.17 15.33
N THR A 8 -5.97 18.39 14.45
CA THR A 8 -6.25 17.48 13.33
C THR A 8 -5.00 17.22 12.49
N GLU A 9 -4.19 18.25 12.23
CA GLU A 9 -2.94 18.15 11.48
C GLU A 9 -1.93 17.25 12.18
N HIS A 10 -1.82 17.37 13.51
CA HIS A 10 -0.92 16.54 14.31
C HIS A 10 -1.37 15.07 14.29
N ALA A 11 -2.67 14.82 14.41
CA ALA A 11 -3.23 13.47 14.33
C ALA A 11 -2.97 12.84 12.94
N ILE A 12 -3.19 13.59 11.86
CA ILE A 12 -2.92 13.13 10.49
C ILE A 12 -1.43 12.80 10.32
N ALA A 13 -0.53 13.66 10.82
CA ALA A 13 0.91 13.43 10.72
C ALA A 13 1.35 12.17 11.48
N GLN A 14 0.83 11.96 12.70
CA GLN A 14 1.13 10.78 13.50
C GLN A 14 0.61 9.49 12.86
N LEU A 15 -0.64 9.50 12.36
CA LEU A 15 -1.22 8.36 11.67
C LEU A 15 -0.46 8.02 10.38
N THR A 16 -0.09 9.03 9.60
CA THR A 16 0.71 8.85 8.38
C THR A 16 2.08 8.26 8.70
N SER A 17 2.73 8.74 9.75
CA SER A 17 4.03 8.23 10.19
C SER A 17 3.94 6.79 10.70
N LEU A 18 2.86 6.46 11.42
CA LEU A 18 2.60 5.10 11.89
C LEU A 18 2.37 4.14 10.72
N VAL A 19 1.55 4.51 9.74
CA VAL A 19 1.31 3.70 8.54
C VAL A 19 2.62 3.45 7.79
N LEU A 20 3.45 4.48 7.61
CA LEU A 20 4.75 4.33 6.96
C LEU A 20 5.67 3.39 7.75
N ALA A 21 5.74 3.51 9.07
CA ALA A 21 6.55 2.64 9.91
C ALA A 21 6.08 1.18 9.81
N LEU A 22 4.77 0.92 9.86
CA LEU A 22 4.19 -0.41 9.70
C LEU A 22 4.48 -1.00 8.30
N ALA A 23 4.44 -0.18 7.26
CA ALA A 23 4.79 -0.61 5.91
C ALA A 23 6.27 -1.01 5.81
N HIS A 24 7.18 -0.25 6.44
CA HIS A 24 8.59 -0.62 6.52
C HIS A 24 8.83 -1.91 7.32
N THR A 25 8.14 -2.12 8.44
CA THR A 25 8.32 -3.36 9.23
C THR A 25 7.82 -4.59 8.47
N GLN A 26 6.69 -4.47 7.78
CA GLN A 26 6.18 -5.55 6.91
C GLN A 26 7.15 -5.84 5.75
N ALA A 27 7.68 -4.79 5.11
CA ALA A 27 8.66 -4.94 4.04
C ALA A 27 9.96 -5.57 4.53
N ALA A 28 10.41 -5.27 5.76
CA ALA A 28 11.59 -5.90 6.35
C ALA A 28 11.37 -7.41 6.63
N SER A 29 10.16 -7.81 7.03
CA SER A 29 9.84 -9.21 7.29
C SER A 29 9.59 -10.02 6.01
N SER A 30 8.93 -9.43 5.03
CA SER A 30 8.57 -10.11 3.78
C SER A 30 8.34 -9.10 2.65
N PRO A 31 9.40 -8.70 1.94
CA PRO A 31 9.36 -7.62 0.95
C PRO A 31 8.31 -7.81 -0.15
N ASP A 32 8.23 -9.01 -0.74
CA ASP A 32 7.35 -9.25 -1.89
C ASP A 32 5.87 -9.28 -1.50
N HIS A 33 5.53 -9.95 -0.38
CA HIS A 33 4.17 -9.91 0.15
C HIS A 33 3.76 -8.51 0.61
N ALA A 34 4.67 -7.74 1.20
CA ALA A 34 4.40 -6.36 1.58
C ALA A 34 4.12 -5.49 0.34
N ALA A 35 4.94 -5.60 -0.70
CA ALA A 35 4.73 -4.88 -1.95
C ALA A 35 3.38 -5.26 -2.60
N ALA A 36 3.04 -6.54 -2.67
CA ALA A 36 1.76 -7.01 -3.20
C ALA A 36 0.56 -6.45 -2.42
N ARG A 37 0.60 -6.51 -1.08
CA ARG A 37 -0.49 -6.03 -0.22
C ARG A 37 -0.67 -4.51 -0.27
N ILE A 38 0.43 -3.76 -0.21
CA ILE A 38 0.39 -2.30 -0.29
C ILE A 38 -0.06 -1.87 -1.69
N GLY A 39 0.41 -2.55 -2.74
CA GLY A 39 -0.09 -2.37 -4.10
C GLY A 39 -1.60 -2.60 -4.19
N ALA A 40 -2.10 -3.74 -3.70
CA ALA A 40 -3.54 -4.04 -3.70
C ALA A 40 -4.37 -2.97 -2.96
N ALA A 41 -3.88 -2.45 -1.84
CA ALA A 41 -4.54 -1.37 -1.10
C ALA A 41 -4.65 -0.08 -1.94
N ILE A 42 -3.61 0.25 -2.72
CA ILE A 42 -3.62 1.39 -3.66
C ILE A 42 -4.71 1.22 -4.71
N TYR A 43 -4.81 0.03 -5.32
CA TYR A 43 -5.86 -0.26 -6.31
C TYR A 43 -7.26 -0.15 -5.70
N ALA A 44 -7.48 -0.71 -4.51
CA ALA A 44 -8.75 -0.60 -3.81
C ALA A 44 -9.15 0.86 -3.52
N CYS A 45 -8.19 1.72 -3.14
CA CYS A 45 -8.45 3.16 -2.96
C CYS A 45 -8.88 3.85 -4.27
N ARG A 46 -8.30 3.46 -5.41
CA ARG A 46 -8.69 3.97 -6.73
C ARG A 46 -10.10 3.53 -7.10
N GLU A 47 -10.41 2.25 -6.91
CA GLU A 47 -11.73 1.67 -7.22
C GLU A 47 -12.85 2.30 -6.39
N GLN A 48 -12.58 2.61 -5.13
CA GLN A 48 -13.53 3.28 -4.23
C GLN A 48 -13.66 4.79 -4.51
N GLY A 49 -12.89 5.35 -5.45
CA GLY A 49 -12.94 6.77 -5.80
C GLY A 49 -12.38 7.73 -4.75
N VAL A 50 -11.70 7.22 -3.73
CA VAL A 50 -11.15 8.02 -2.61
C VAL A 50 -9.78 8.64 -2.94
N GLY A 51 -9.19 8.22 -4.07
CA GLY A 51 -7.86 8.62 -4.50
C GLY A 51 -6.75 7.86 -3.77
N ASP A 52 -5.58 7.77 -4.39
CA ASP A 52 -4.47 6.94 -3.92
C ASP A 52 -3.18 7.73 -3.62
N TYR A 53 -3.26 9.05 -3.54
CA TYR A 53 -2.10 9.92 -3.41
C TYR A 53 -1.17 9.55 -2.22
N TYR A 54 -1.73 9.45 -1.01
CA TYR A 54 -0.94 9.07 0.17
C TYR A 54 -0.54 7.59 0.18
N PRO A 55 -1.44 6.63 -0.14
CA PRO A 55 -1.05 5.23 -0.33
C PRO A 55 0.13 5.05 -1.30
N LEU A 56 0.11 5.74 -2.45
CA LEU A 56 1.18 5.69 -3.45
C LEU A 56 2.50 6.26 -2.91
N GLN A 57 2.44 7.37 -2.17
CA GLN A 57 3.63 7.90 -1.50
C GLN A 57 4.23 6.93 -0.50
N VAL A 58 3.40 6.22 0.28
CA VAL A 58 3.88 5.19 1.22
C VAL A 58 4.59 4.08 0.45
N PHE A 59 3.99 3.56 -0.63
CA PHE A 59 4.62 2.54 -1.47
C PHE A 59 5.98 2.98 -2.02
N ASN A 60 6.05 4.19 -2.59
CA ASN A 60 7.29 4.72 -3.17
C ASN A 60 8.39 4.94 -2.12
N LYS A 61 8.03 5.31 -0.89
CA LYS A 61 8.99 5.45 0.22
C LYS A 61 9.49 4.10 0.73
N VAL A 62 8.63 3.08 0.76
CA VAL A 62 8.98 1.75 1.27
C VAL A 62 9.76 0.94 0.23
N PHE A 63 9.44 1.11 -1.06
CA PHE A 63 10.05 0.39 -2.18
C PHE A 63 10.61 1.36 -3.24
N PRO A 64 11.69 2.10 -2.93
CA PRO A 64 12.24 3.09 -3.84
C PRO A 64 12.66 2.47 -5.18
N GLY A 65 12.20 3.07 -6.28
CA GLY A 65 12.49 2.62 -7.63
C GLY A 65 11.76 1.35 -8.09
N LYS A 66 10.88 0.78 -7.24
CA LYS A 66 10.00 -0.32 -7.68
C LYS A 66 8.73 0.23 -8.31
N ASN A 67 8.27 -0.43 -9.36
CA ASN A 67 6.95 -0.18 -9.92
C ASN A 67 5.89 -0.86 -9.05
N LEU A 68 4.66 -0.33 -9.12
CA LEU A 68 3.52 -1.01 -8.51
C LEU A 68 3.40 -2.42 -9.10
N PRO A 69 3.07 -3.43 -8.27
CA PRO A 69 2.76 -4.75 -8.76
C PRO A 69 1.61 -4.65 -9.77
N ILE A 70 1.73 -5.34 -10.89
CA ILE A 70 0.61 -5.48 -11.82
C ILE A 70 -0.42 -6.35 -11.10
N VAL A 71 -1.52 -5.74 -10.68
CA VAL A 71 -2.70 -6.49 -10.24
C VAL A 71 -3.40 -6.97 -11.49
N LEU A 72 -3.32 -8.29 -11.71
CA LEU A 72 -4.11 -8.96 -12.73
C LEU A 72 -5.52 -9.14 -12.17
N THR A 73 -6.54 -8.93 -12.99
CA THR A 73 -7.89 -9.39 -12.66
C THR A 73 -7.89 -10.92 -12.48
N ASP A 74 -8.92 -11.47 -11.84
CA ASP A 74 -9.04 -12.93 -11.69
C ASP A 74 -9.01 -13.65 -13.04
N GLU A 75 -9.60 -13.05 -14.09
CA GLU A 75 -9.55 -13.53 -15.46
C GLU A 75 -8.14 -13.47 -16.06
N GLU A 76 -7.43 -12.35 -15.89
CA GLU A 76 -6.06 -12.18 -16.37
C GLU A 76 -5.06 -13.10 -15.64
N PHE A 77 -5.28 -13.34 -14.34
CA PHE A 77 -4.49 -14.27 -13.54
C PHE A 77 -4.74 -15.72 -13.97
N ALA A 78 -5.99 -16.09 -14.23
CA ALA A 78 -6.35 -17.39 -14.78
C ALA A 78 -5.72 -17.62 -16.17
N ALA A 79 -5.76 -16.61 -17.04
CA ALA A 79 -5.14 -16.67 -18.37
C ALA A 79 -3.62 -16.88 -18.30
N LYS A 80 -2.90 -16.10 -17.47
CA LYS A 80 -1.44 -16.27 -17.31
C LYS A 80 -1.03 -17.62 -16.70
N GLN A 81 -1.84 -18.16 -15.79
CA GLN A 81 -1.60 -19.50 -15.25
C GLN A 81 -1.81 -20.60 -16.29
N ALA A 82 -2.73 -20.41 -17.23
CA ALA A 82 -2.93 -21.34 -18.34
C ALA A 82 -1.77 -21.29 -19.35
N GLU A 83 -1.22 -20.10 -19.63
CA GLU A 83 -0.07 -19.91 -20.51
C GLU A 83 1.24 -20.50 -19.95
N SER A 84 1.44 -20.46 -18.63
CA SER A 84 2.66 -20.97 -17.98
C SER A 84 2.69 -22.51 -17.81
N LYS A 85 1.63 -23.23 -18.21
CA LYS A 85 1.52 -24.69 -18.13
C LYS A 85 1.82 -25.41 -19.45
N ILE A 86 2.36 -24.71 -20.44
CA ILE A 86 2.81 -25.23 -21.74
C ILE A 86 4.34 -25.27 -21.75
#